data_AF-A0A849SNA1-F1
#
_entry.id   AF-A0A849SNA1-F1
#
_cell.length_a   1.000
_cell.length_b   1.000
_cell.length_c   1.000
_cell.angle_alpha   90.00
_cell.angle_beta   90.00
_cell.angle_gamma   90.00
#
_symmetry.space_group_name_H-M   'P 1'
#
loop_
_entity.id
_entity.type
_entity.pdbx_description
1 polymer ?
#
loop_
_entity_poly.entity_id
_entity_poly.type
_entity_poly.pdbx_seq_one_letter_code
_entity_poly.pdbx_strand_id
1 'polypeptide(L)'
;MSEFAIPTDELPLAPWEPLREALLARAAAADARGEPTGAELRAVVDQWWQAQELWNADVANRLRVHHDINNALVGVSGNAQLLMMGPAGRTPGVRERLEVVLRESQRIELSARGLRALRVAFAPDPVERRQRGAA
;
A
#
# COMPACT_ATOMS: atom_id res chain seq x y z
N MET A 1 11.92 -22.05 -11.59
CA MET A 1 10.91 -21.01 -11.80
C MET A 1 10.38 -20.64 -10.42
N SER A 2 10.81 -19.50 -9.88
CA SER A 2 10.37 -19.04 -8.57
C SER A 2 9.00 -18.37 -8.75
N GLU A 3 7.99 -19.00 -8.17
CA GLU A 3 6.63 -18.49 -8.08
C GLU A 3 6.65 -17.33 -7.08
N PHE A 4 6.92 -16.12 -7.57
CA PHE A 4 6.68 -14.90 -6.80
C PHE A 4 5.15 -14.70 -6.69
N ALA A 5 4.52 -15.52 -5.85
CA ALA A 5 3.19 -15.26 -5.37
C ALA A 5 3.27 -13.95 -4.58
N ILE A 6 2.85 -12.85 -5.20
CA ILE A 6 2.62 -11.61 -4.48
C ILE A 6 1.35 -11.85 -3.69
N PRO A 7 1.41 -11.93 -2.34
CA PRO A 7 0.24 -12.20 -1.53
C PRO A 7 -0.83 -11.16 -1.86
N THR A 8 -2.01 -11.62 -2.23
CA THR A 8 -3.18 -10.79 -2.52
C THR A 8 -3.87 -10.27 -1.26
N ASP A 9 -3.41 -10.66 -0.08
CA ASP A 9 -4.14 -10.41 1.15
C ASP A 9 -3.66 -9.14 1.83
N GLU A 10 -4.64 -8.41 2.36
CA GLU A 10 -4.48 -7.17 3.10
C GLU A 10 -3.25 -7.23 4.02
N LEU A 11 -2.45 -6.16 3.99
CA LEU A 11 -1.36 -6.05 4.95
C LEU A 11 -1.93 -6.10 6.38
N PRO A 12 -1.23 -6.77 7.30
CA PRO A 12 -1.68 -6.87 8.69
C PRO A 12 -1.84 -5.48 9.30
N LEU A 13 -2.67 -5.38 10.32
CA LEU A 13 -2.78 -4.19 11.16
C LEU A 13 -1.40 -3.72 11.58
N ALA A 14 -1.23 -2.40 11.54
CA ALA A 14 0.00 -1.79 11.97
C ALA A 14 0.25 -2.11 13.46
N PRO A 15 1.45 -2.60 13.83
CA PRO A 15 1.70 -3.04 15.22
C PRO A 15 1.62 -1.90 16.23
N TRP A 16 1.68 -0.64 15.77
CA TRP A 16 1.57 0.55 16.61
C TRP A 16 0.13 0.95 16.95
N GLU A 17 -0.90 0.45 16.24
CA GLU A 17 -2.31 0.75 16.54
C GLU A 17 -2.75 0.16 17.90
N PRO A 18 -2.58 -1.15 18.16
CA PRO A 18 -2.90 -1.73 19.47
C PRO A 18 -2.05 -1.13 20.61
N LEU A 19 -0.81 -0.77 20.31
CA LEU A 19 0.09 -0.13 21.29
C LEU A 19 -0.45 1.24 21.71
N ARG A 20 -0.94 2.05 20.77
CA ARG A 20 -1.57 3.34 21.06
C ARG A 20 -2.76 3.17 21.99
N GLU A 21 -3.64 2.23 21.69
CA GLU A 21 -4.83 1.97 22.52
C GLU A 21 -4.45 1.52 23.94
N ALA A 22 -3.47 0.62 24.06
CA ALA A 22 -2.96 0.18 25.35
C ALA A 22 -2.37 1.33 26.17
N LEU A 23 -1.63 2.24 25.54
CA LEU A 23 -1.05 3.41 26.21
C LEU A 23 -2.12 4.41 26.65
N LEU A 24 -3.14 4.66 25.82
CA LEU A 24 -4.27 5.53 26.17
C LEU A 24 -5.11 4.94 27.32
N ALA A 25 -5.35 3.63 27.31
CA ALA A 25 -6.02 2.94 28.41
C ALA A 25 -5.22 3.06 29.72
N ARG A 26 -3.89 2.98 29.64
CA ARG A 26 -3.02 3.15 30.81
C ARG A 26 -3.01 4.59 31.32
N ALA A 27 -3.05 5.59 30.44
CA ALA A 27 -3.22 6.99 30.81
C ALA A 27 -4.56 7.23 31.53
N ALA A 28 -5.66 6.69 31.01
CA ALA A 28 -6.98 6.78 31.64
C ALA A 28 -7.01 6.12 33.03
N ALA A 29 -6.34 4.97 33.20
CA ALA A 29 -6.25 4.30 34.49
C ALA A 29 -5.41 5.10 35.51
N ALA A 30 -4.37 5.81 35.07
CA ALA A 30 -3.58 6.71 35.92
C ALA A 30 -4.40 7.92 36.37
N ASP A 31 -5.14 8.57 35.46
CA ASP A 31 -6.06 9.66 35.77
C ASP A 31 -7.10 9.23 36.82
N ALA A 32 -7.68 8.04 36.67
CA ALA A 32 -8.67 7.50 37.60
C ALA A 32 -8.11 7.25 39.01
N ARG A 33 -6.79 7.04 39.14
CA ARG A 33 -6.09 6.91 40.42
C ARG A 33 -5.59 8.26 40.97
N GLY A 34 -5.80 9.37 40.27
CA GLY A 34 -5.28 10.69 40.63
C GLY A 34 -3.77 10.80 40.48
N GLU A 35 -3.15 9.94 39.66
CA GLU A 35 -1.72 10.02 39.37
C GLU A 35 -1.48 11.18 38.37
N PRO A 36 -0.54 12.10 38.65
CA PRO A 36 -0.31 13.28 37.81
C PRO A 36 0.22 12.93 36.41
N THR A 37 0.66 11.69 36.20
CA THR A 37 1.30 11.20 34.97
C THR A 37 0.32 10.84 33.86
N GLY A 38 -0.98 10.71 34.13
CA GLY A 38 -1.97 10.28 33.13
C GLY A 38 -2.17 11.31 32.01
N ALA A 39 -2.31 12.59 32.35
CA ALA A 39 -2.42 13.68 31.40
C ALA A 39 -1.14 13.85 30.55
N GLU A 40 0.04 13.73 31.18
CA GLU A 40 1.34 13.80 30.50
C GLU A 40 1.51 12.65 29.50
N LEU A 41 1.18 11.41 29.90
CA LEU A 41 1.24 10.26 29.02
C LEU A 41 0.29 10.42 27.82
N ARG A 42 -0.93 10.92 28.04
CA ARG A 42 -1.88 11.18 26.95
C ARG A 42 -1.33 12.19 25.96
N ALA A 43 -0.78 13.32 26.45
CA ALA A 43 -0.20 14.34 25.59
C ALA A 43 0.96 13.81 24.73
N VAL A 44 1.84 12.99 25.31
CA VAL A 44 2.95 12.36 24.57
C VAL A 44 2.44 11.38 23.52
N VAL A 45 1.46 10.53 23.87
CA VAL A 45 0.86 9.57 22.93
C VAL A 45 0.17 10.30 21.78
N ASP A 46 -0.56 11.37 22.06
CA ASP A 46 -1.24 12.16 21.02
C ASP A 46 -0.24 12.84 20.08
N GLN A 47 0.85 13.42 20.62
CA GLN A 47 1.90 14.03 19.81
C GLN A 47 2.60 13.00 18.92
N TRP A 48 2.96 11.84 19.48
CA TRP A 48 3.54 10.74 18.71
C TRP A 48 2.58 10.26 17.62
N TRP A 49 1.30 10.10 17.94
CA TRP A 49 0.30 9.65 17.00
C TRP A 49 0.12 10.61 15.82
N GLN A 50 0.05 11.91 16.08
CA GLN A 50 -0.02 12.92 15.04
C GLN A 50 1.21 12.86 14.11
N ALA A 51 2.42 12.71 14.67
CA ALA A 51 3.63 12.56 13.88
C ALA A 51 3.60 11.27 13.03
N GLN A 52 3.10 10.16 13.59
CA GLN A 52 2.93 8.90 12.87
C GLN A 52 1.93 9.04 11.71
N GLU A 53 0.80 9.71 11.91
CA GLU A 53 -0.20 9.94 10.86
C GLU A 53 0.34 10.81 9.73
N LEU A 54 1.11 11.86 10.05
CA LEU A 54 1.78 12.70 9.04
C LEU A 54 2.81 11.91 8.23
N TRP A 55 3.63 11.10 8.90
CA TRP A 55 4.63 10.26 8.23
C TRP A 55 3.96 9.22 7.33
N ASN A 56 2.93 8.55 7.83
CA ASN A 56 2.10 7.61 7.07
C ASN A 56 1.52 8.27 5.80
N ALA A 57 0.99 9.49 5.92
CA ALA A 57 0.45 10.24 4.78
C ALA A 57 1.54 10.58 3.74
N ASP A 58 2.74 10.99 4.17
CA ASP A 58 3.86 11.27 3.26
C ASP A 58 4.29 10.01 2.50
N VAL A 59 4.45 8.87 3.20
CA VAL A 59 4.79 7.59 2.58
C VAL A 59 3.73 7.16 1.58
N ALA A 60 2.45 7.23 1.95
CA ALA A 60 1.35 6.90 1.04
C ALA A 60 1.33 7.81 -0.20
N ASN A 61 1.66 9.09 -0.04
CA ASN A 61 1.74 10.02 -1.15
C ASN A 61 2.89 9.67 -2.11
N ARG A 62 4.08 9.33 -1.59
CA ARG A 62 5.22 8.88 -2.41
C ARG A 62 4.92 7.57 -3.13
N LEU A 63 4.16 6.67 -2.52
CA LEU A 63 3.73 5.42 -3.14
C LEU A 63 2.67 5.61 -4.24
N ARG A 64 2.14 6.82 -4.47
CA ARG A 64 1.21 7.10 -5.59
C ARG A 64 1.82 6.82 -6.97
N VAL A 65 3.15 6.77 -7.09
CA VAL A 65 3.86 6.42 -8.32
C VAL A 65 3.38 5.10 -8.95
N HIS A 66 2.82 4.17 -8.17
CA HIS A 66 2.22 2.94 -8.71
C HIS A 66 1.09 3.23 -9.72
N HIS A 67 0.35 4.34 -9.58
CA HIS A 67 -0.70 4.73 -10.51
C HIS A 67 -0.13 5.16 -11.87
N ASP A 68 1.00 5.87 -11.86
CA ASP A 68 1.69 6.29 -13.07
C ASP A 68 2.31 5.08 -13.80
N ILE A 69 2.89 4.14 -13.04
CA ILE A 69 3.39 2.86 -13.55
C ILE A 69 2.24 2.09 -14.22
N ASN A 70 1.10 1.93 -13.55
CA ASN A 70 -0.05 1.21 -14.10
C ASN A 70 -0.58 1.89 -15.37
N ASN A 71 -0.71 3.23 -15.38
CA ASN A 71 -1.14 3.98 -16.56
C ASN A 71 -0.19 3.75 -17.75
N ALA A 72 1.12 3.81 -17.52
CA ALA A 72 2.12 3.56 -18.55
C ALA A 72 2.06 2.12 -19.08
N LEU A 73 1.90 1.13 -18.20
CA LEU A 73 1.79 -0.29 -18.56
C LEU A 73 0.54 -0.60 -19.37
N VAL A 74 -0.60 0.04 -19.07
CA VAL A 74 -1.82 -0.07 -19.88
C VAL A 74 -1.57 0.45 -21.30
N GLY A 75 -0.88 1.59 -21.43
CA GLY A 75 -0.50 2.15 -22.72
C GLY A 75 0.45 1.25 -23.51
N VAL A 76 1.52 0.76 -22.88
CA VAL A 76 2.51 -0.14 -23.51
C VAL A 76 1.86 -1.46 -23.94
N SER A 77 1.09 -2.09 -23.05
CA SER A 77 0.43 -3.36 -23.36
C SER A 77 -0.61 -3.22 -24.46
N GLY A 78 -1.42 -2.14 -24.42
CA GLY A 78 -2.40 -1.85 -25.47
C GLY A 78 -1.75 -1.65 -26.84
N ASN A 79 -0.67 -0.88 -26.92
CA ASN A 79 0.08 -0.69 -28.17
C ASN A 79 0.71 -2.00 -28.67
N ALA A 80 1.28 -2.81 -27.78
CA ALA A 80 1.85 -4.10 -28.15
C ALA A 80 0.78 -5.08 -28.69
N GLN A 81 -0.41 -5.09 -28.10
CA GLN A 81 -1.55 -5.87 -28.58
C GLN A 81 -2.02 -5.38 -29.96
N LEU A 82 -2.16 -4.07 -30.17
CA LEU A 82 -2.53 -3.50 -31.47
C LEU A 82 -1.52 -3.86 -32.55
N LEU A 83 -0.22 -3.77 -32.27
CA LEU A 83 0.85 -4.14 -33.20
C LEU A 83 0.81 -5.64 -33.54
N MET A 84 0.51 -6.50 -32.56
CA MET A 84 0.35 -7.94 -32.78
C MET A 84 -0.83 -8.28 -33.68
N MET A 85 -1.93 -7.53 -33.60
CA MET A 85 -3.10 -7.72 -34.46
C MET A 85 -2.89 -7.16 -35.88
N GLY A 86 -1.93 -6.23 -36.03
CA GLY A 86 -1.58 -5.62 -37.31
C GLY A 86 -0.62 -6.44 -38.18
N PRO A 87 -0.32 -5.94 -39.41
CA PRO A 87 0.59 -6.61 -40.34
C PRO A 87 2.01 -6.83 -39.76
N ALA A 88 2.50 -5.90 -38.94
CA ALA A 88 3.79 -6.00 -38.27
C ALA A 88 3.88 -7.21 -37.33
N GLY A 89 2.77 -7.62 -36.70
CA GLY A 89 2.68 -8.81 -35.85
C GLY A 89 2.81 -10.14 -36.58
N ARG A 90 2.79 -10.13 -37.93
CA ARG A 90 3.02 -11.32 -38.78
C ARG A 90 4.48 -11.48 -39.16
N THR A 91 5.31 -10.46 -38.93
CA THR A 91 6.75 -10.52 -39.21
C THR A 91 7.44 -11.44 -38.19
N PRO A 92 8.17 -12.48 -38.63
CA PRO A 92 8.95 -13.33 -37.74
C PRO A 92 9.91 -12.50 -36.86
N GLY A 93 10.06 -12.87 -35.59
CA GLY A 93 10.86 -12.11 -34.62
C GLY A 93 10.20 -10.85 -34.04
N VAL A 94 9.30 -10.17 -34.77
CA VAL A 94 8.53 -9.04 -34.21
C VAL A 94 7.50 -9.55 -33.22
N ARG A 95 6.78 -10.61 -33.59
CA ARG A 95 5.79 -11.24 -32.72
C ARG A 95 6.39 -11.71 -31.40
N GLU A 96 7.51 -12.44 -31.45
CA GLU A 96 8.21 -12.95 -30.27
C GLU A 96 8.64 -11.81 -29.33
N ARG A 97 9.12 -10.69 -29.88
CA ARG A 97 9.47 -9.50 -29.09
C ARG A 97 8.25 -8.86 -28.43
N LEU A 98 7.11 -8.77 -29.14
CA LEU A 98 5.88 -8.24 -28.57
C LEU A 98 5.32 -9.14 -27.45
N GLU A 99 5.43 -10.47 -27.61
CA GLU A 99 5.06 -11.42 -26.56
C GLU A 99 5.94 -11.27 -25.31
N VAL A 100 7.24 -10.99 -25.48
CA VAL A 100 8.13 -10.63 -24.35
C VAL A 100 7.67 -9.34 -23.69
N VAL A 101 7.39 -8.28 -24.47
CA VAL A 101 6.92 -6.99 -23.92
C VAL A 101 5.65 -7.17 -23.06
N LEU A 102 4.68 -7.95 -23.52
CA LEU A 102 3.45 -8.21 -22.76
C LEU A 102 3.72 -8.99 -21.47
N ARG A 103 4.55 -10.03 -21.53
CA ARG A 103 4.89 -10.85 -20.37
C ARG A 103 5.62 -10.04 -19.30
N GLU A 104 6.55 -9.19 -19.72
CA GLU A 104 7.29 -8.32 -18.81
C GLU A 104 6.38 -7.21 -18.25
N SER A 105 5.48 -6.65 -19.05
CA SER A 105 4.49 -5.67 -18.59
C SER A 105 3.59 -6.26 -17.50
N GLN A 106 3.13 -7.51 -17.68
CA GLN A 106 2.36 -8.23 -16.67
C GLN A 106 3.16 -8.49 -15.39
N ARG A 107 4.45 -8.85 -15.51
CA ARG A 107 5.32 -9.04 -14.35
C ARG A 107 5.49 -7.75 -13.55
N ILE A 108 5.67 -6.61 -14.23
CA ILE A 108 5.79 -5.30 -13.58
C ILE A 108 4.45 -4.91 -12.94
N GLU A 109 3.32 -5.13 -13.61
CA GLU A 109 1.99 -4.86 -13.06
C GLU A 109 1.77 -5.61 -11.74
N LEU A 110 2.11 -6.91 -11.71
CA LEU A 110 2.05 -7.72 -10.50
C LEU A 110 2.90 -7.08 -9.38
N SER A 111 4.16 -6.73 -9.66
CA SER A 111 5.02 -6.03 -8.68
C SER A 111 4.44 -4.70 -8.20
N ALA A 112 3.80 -3.92 -9.10
CA ALA A 112 3.16 -2.65 -8.76
C ALA A 112 1.92 -2.81 -7.86
N ARG A 113 1.24 -3.97 -7.88
CA ARG A 113 0.15 -4.27 -6.93
C ARG A 113 0.64 -4.31 -5.49
N GLY A 114 1.85 -4.80 -5.23
CA GLY A 114 2.46 -4.76 -3.89
C GLY A 114 2.63 -3.32 -3.37
N LEU A 115 3.03 -2.38 -4.24
CA LEU A 115 3.13 -0.96 -3.89
C LEU A 115 1.76 -0.34 -3.56
N ARG A 116 0.71 -0.75 -4.27
CA ARG A 116 -0.67 -0.35 -3.96
C ARG A 116 -1.10 -0.86 -2.59
N ALA A 117 -0.82 -2.12 -2.27
CA ALA A 117 -1.14 -2.70 -0.95
C ALA A 117 -0.44 -1.93 0.18
N LEU A 118 0.86 -1.64 0.02
CA LEU A 118 1.62 -0.81 0.94
C LEU A 118 1.02 0.59 1.11
N ARG A 119 0.62 1.24 0.01
CA ARG A 119 -0.05 2.56 0.09
C ARG A 119 -1.31 2.50 0.94
N VAL A 120 -2.14 1.47 0.75
CA VAL A 120 -3.38 1.30 1.52
C VAL A 120 -3.09 1.08 3.00
N ALA A 121 -2.02 0.37 3.36
CA ALA A 121 -1.64 0.20 4.77
C ALA A 121 -1.19 1.50 5.44
N PHE A 122 -0.56 2.43 4.71
CA PHE A 122 -0.15 3.72 5.26
C PHE A 122 -1.26 4.79 5.21
N ALA A 123 -2.19 4.72 4.25
CA ALA A 123 -3.34 5.61 4.20
C ALA A 123 -4.63 4.81 3.94
N PRO A 124 -5.09 4.01 4.93
CA PRO A 124 -6.35 3.29 4.81
C PRO A 124 -7.48 4.29 4.80
N ASP A 125 -8.51 4.03 3.99
CA ASP A 125 -9.71 4.85 3.96
C ASP A 125 -10.31 4.91 5.38
N PRO A 126 -10.77 6.08 5.89
CA PRO A 126 -11.38 6.19 7.21
C PRO A 126 -12.52 5.20 7.48
N VAL A 127 -13.18 4.66 6.44
CA VAL A 127 -14.16 3.57 6.55
C VAL A 127 -13.50 2.21 6.85
N GLU A 128 -12.39 1.89 6.19
CA GLU A 128 -11.64 0.64 6.38
C GLU A 128 -10.97 0.57 7.77
N ARG A 129 -10.49 1.71 8.30
CA ARG A 129 -9.92 1.77 9.67
C ARG A 129 -10.90 1.30 10.74
N ARG A 130 -12.19 1.67 10.63
CA ARG A 130 -13.21 1.29 11.62
C ARG A 130 -13.54 -0.19 11.59
N GLN A 131 -13.40 -0.83 10.42
CA GLN A 131 -13.70 -2.25 10.25
C GLN A 131 -12.56 -3.12 10.74
N ARG A 132 -11.31 -2.68 10.62
CA ARG A 132 -10.13 -3.45 11.08
C ARG A 132 -9.87 -3.37 12.58
N GLY A 133 -10.27 -2.29 13.26
CA GLY A 133 -10.17 -2.17 14.73
C GLY A 133 -11.25 -2.92 15.52
N ALA A 134 -12.19 -3.59 14.84
CA ALA A 134 -13.32 -4.30 15.46
C ALA A 134 -13.19 -5.84 15.40
N ALA A 135 -12.05 -6.35 14.92
CA ALA A 135 -11.77 -7.78 14.75
C ALA A 135 -10.78 -8.30 15.80
#